data_AF-A0A3P6PWI7-F1
#
_entry.id   AF-A0A3P6PWI7-F1
#
_cell.length_a   1.000
_cell.length_b   1.000
_cell.length_c   1.000
_cell.angle_alpha   90.00
_cell.angle_beta   90.00
_cell.angle_gamma   90.00
#
_symmetry.space_group_name_H-M   'P 1'
#
loop_
_entity.id
_entity.type
_entity.pdbx_description
1 polymer ?
#
loop_
_entity_poly.entity_id
_entity_poly.type
_entity_poly.pdbx_seq_one_letter_code
_entity_poly.pdbx_strand_id
1 'polypeptide(L)'
;MRKMFGNSRARSGVIVLPCGAGKTLVGVTAATTVNKRCLVLATSNVSVEQWRAQFKLWSTIRDDQLTRFTREARDPVPSGPNANKPVVCISTYSMVAYTGKRTYAAEEAMKYIESLEWGLLLLDGMSRLNLL
;
A
#
# COMPACT_ATOMS: atom_id res chain seq x y z
N MET A 1 -5.62 -4.73 -15.88
CA MET A 1 -4.68 -5.54 -15.06
C MET A 1 -3.50 -6.10 -15.87
N ARG A 2 -2.93 -5.37 -16.85
CA ARG A 2 -1.97 -5.94 -17.82
C ARG A 2 -0.58 -5.25 -17.81
N LYS A 3 -0.20 -4.63 -16.70
CA LYS A 3 1.04 -3.84 -16.59
C LYS A 3 1.78 -4.15 -15.29
N MET A 4 1.99 -5.44 -15.01
CA MET A 4 2.74 -5.89 -13.82
C MET A 4 3.82 -6.92 -14.15
N PHE A 5 4.09 -7.20 -15.43
CA PHE A 5 5.08 -8.21 -15.85
C PHE A 5 5.90 -7.72 -17.04
N GLY A 6 6.97 -6.98 -16.74
CA GLY A 6 8.09 -6.68 -17.65
C GLY A 6 9.40 -7.12 -17.01
N ASN A 7 10.22 -7.84 -17.77
CA ASN A 7 11.41 -8.61 -17.44
C ASN A 7 12.38 -8.15 -16.32
N SER A 8 12.82 -9.15 -15.52
CA SER A 8 14.22 -9.38 -15.12
C SER A 8 14.93 -8.42 -14.14
N ARG A 9 14.40 -8.26 -12.91
CA ARG A 9 15.13 -8.46 -11.61
C ARG A 9 14.21 -8.13 -10.43
N ALA A 10 13.98 -9.15 -9.59
CA ALA A 10 13.08 -9.20 -8.43
C ALA A 10 11.58 -9.07 -8.76
N ARG A 11 10.96 -10.25 -8.98
CA ARG A 11 9.52 -10.51 -9.17
C ARG A 11 8.70 -9.76 -8.11
N SER A 12 7.78 -8.91 -8.54
CA SER A 12 6.77 -8.29 -7.66
C SER A 12 6.03 -9.38 -6.88
N GLY A 13 5.97 -9.23 -5.56
CA GLY A 13 5.33 -10.18 -4.65
C GLY A 13 3.96 -9.71 -4.21
N VAL A 14 2.99 -10.63 -4.12
CA VAL A 14 1.72 -10.40 -3.44
C VAL A 14 1.73 -11.25 -2.18
N ILE A 15 1.52 -10.64 -1.03
CA ILE A 15 1.40 -11.34 0.25
C ILE A 15 -0.02 -11.14 0.76
N VAL A 16 -0.71 -12.28 0.96
CA VAL A 16 -2.06 -12.34 1.53
C VAL A 16 -1.93 -12.84 2.96
N LEU A 17 -2.46 -12.08 3.92
CA LEU A 17 -2.27 -12.36 5.34
C LEU A 17 -3.60 -12.79 5.99
N PRO A 18 -3.73 -14.03 6.49
CA PRO A 18 -4.96 -14.52 7.13
C PRO A 18 -5.14 -13.89 8.51
N CYS A 19 -6.38 -13.72 8.96
CA CYS A 19 -6.67 -13.02 10.20
C CYS A 19 -6.05 -13.71 11.46
N GLY A 20 -4.87 -13.26 11.91
CA GLY A 20 -4.26 -13.65 13.20
C GLY A 20 -3.30 -12.60 13.80
N ALA A 21 -2.70 -12.90 14.97
CA ALA A 21 -1.94 -11.96 15.82
C ALA A 21 -0.54 -11.53 15.28
N GLY A 22 -0.12 -11.98 14.09
CA GLY A 22 1.22 -11.69 13.54
C GLY A 22 1.25 -11.02 12.16
N LYS A 23 0.08 -10.76 11.56
CA LYS A 23 -0.04 -10.26 10.17
C LYS A 23 0.82 -9.02 9.95
N THR A 24 0.67 -8.04 10.81
CA THR A 24 1.24 -6.71 10.60
C THR A 24 2.75 -6.74 10.76
N LEU A 25 3.29 -7.48 11.73
CA LEU A 25 4.73 -7.62 11.92
C LEU A 25 5.40 -8.33 10.72
N VAL A 26 4.79 -9.41 10.23
CA VAL A 26 5.29 -10.13 9.03
C VAL A 26 5.23 -9.21 7.80
N GLY A 27 4.14 -8.47 7.63
CA GLY A 27 3.99 -7.51 6.54
C GLY A 27 5.02 -6.38 6.58
N VAL A 28 5.24 -5.78 7.76
CA VAL A 28 6.26 -4.73 7.95
C VAL A 28 7.65 -5.27 7.65
N THR A 29 7.99 -6.44 8.18
CA THR A 29 9.30 -7.09 7.96
C THR A 29 9.51 -7.43 6.48
N ALA A 30 8.48 -7.94 5.80
CA ALA A 30 8.56 -8.23 4.37
C ALA A 30 8.78 -6.93 3.55
N ALA A 31 8.05 -5.87 3.87
CA ALA A 31 8.18 -4.57 3.20
C ALA A 31 9.58 -3.96 3.40
N THR A 32 10.12 -4.02 4.61
CA THR A 32 11.47 -3.50 4.91
C THR A 32 12.58 -4.37 4.30
N THR A 33 12.40 -5.68 4.25
CA THR A 33 13.37 -6.62 3.66
C THR A 33 13.43 -6.50 2.13
N VAL A 34 12.26 -6.38 1.47
CA VAL A 34 12.21 -6.21 0.01
C VAL A 34 12.79 -4.85 -0.40
N ASN A 35 12.68 -3.85 0.47
CA ASN A 35 13.20 -2.48 0.27
C ASN A 35 12.81 -1.89 -1.10
N LYS A 36 11.58 -2.19 -1.53
CA LYS A 36 10.92 -1.61 -2.71
C LYS A 36 9.64 -0.89 -2.27
N ARG A 37 9.01 -0.17 -3.20
CA ARG A 37 7.70 0.44 -2.97
C ARG A 37 6.66 -0.63 -2.59
N CYS A 38 5.92 -0.39 -1.51
CA CYS A 38 4.93 -1.31 -0.98
C CYS A 38 3.55 -0.65 -0.95
N LEU A 39 2.54 -1.32 -1.52
CA LEU A 39 1.14 -0.92 -1.42
C LEU A 39 0.43 -1.85 -0.44
N VAL A 40 -0.21 -1.28 0.57
CA VAL A 40 -1.04 -2.00 1.54
C VAL A 40 -2.50 -1.68 1.25
N LEU A 41 -3.32 -2.70 1.02
CA LEU A 41 -4.76 -2.57 0.88
C LEU A 41 -5.45 -3.10 2.12
N ALA A 42 -6.10 -2.19 2.84
CA ALA A 42 -6.80 -2.44 4.08
C ALA A 42 -8.32 -2.42 3.88
N THR A 43 -9.05 -3.07 4.80
CA THR A 43 -10.51 -3.18 4.75
C THR A 43 -11.22 -1.93 5.27
N SER A 44 -10.57 -1.14 6.13
CA SER A 44 -11.16 0.04 6.79
C SER A 44 -10.12 1.11 7.10
N ASN A 45 -10.57 2.34 7.38
CA ASN A 45 -9.68 3.43 7.81
C ASN A 45 -9.02 3.13 9.17
N VAL A 46 -9.73 2.42 10.06
CA VAL A 46 -9.14 1.95 11.33
C VAL A 46 -7.98 1.02 11.06
N SER A 47 -8.12 0.08 10.12
CA SER A 47 -7.05 -0.82 9.71
C SER A 47 -5.88 -0.05 9.08
N VAL A 48 -6.14 1.00 8.30
CA VAL A 48 -5.09 1.87 7.74
C VAL A 48 -4.24 2.49 8.84
N GLU A 49 -4.86 3.05 9.89
CA GLU A 49 -4.11 3.64 11.01
C GLU A 49 -3.34 2.59 11.82
N GLN A 50 -3.91 1.39 11.98
CA GLN A 50 -3.20 0.28 12.61
C GLN A 50 -1.96 -0.13 11.82
N TRP A 51 -2.05 -0.28 10.50
CA TRP A 51 -0.90 -0.55 9.65
C TRP A 51 0.16 0.55 9.78
N ARG A 52 -0.25 1.82 9.71
CA ARG A 52 0.65 2.96 9.90
C ARG A 52 1.37 2.90 11.24
N ALA A 53 0.66 2.65 12.33
CA ALA A 53 1.25 2.54 13.65
C ALA A 53 2.27 1.38 13.73
N GLN A 54 1.97 0.24 13.10
CA GLN A 54 2.88 -0.90 13.10
C GLN A 54 4.12 -0.68 12.23
N PHE A 55 4.01 0.02 11.08
CA PHE A 55 5.18 0.46 10.32
C PHE A 55 6.07 1.38 11.15
N LYS A 56 5.49 2.33 11.88
CA LYS A 56 6.27 3.22 12.76
C LYS A 56 6.92 2.49 13.92
N LEU A 57 6.26 1.47 14.48
CA LEU A 57 6.75 0.75 15.64
C LEU A 57 7.87 -0.24 15.28
N TRP A 58 7.76 -0.89 14.12
CA TRP A 58 8.63 -2.02 13.74
C TRP A 58 9.57 -1.72 12.56
N SER A 59 9.66 -0.46 12.12
CA SER A 59 10.59 -0.05 11.07
C SER A 59 11.16 1.34 11.31
N THR A 60 12.22 1.68 10.58
CA THR A 60 12.83 3.03 10.56
C THR A 60 12.29 3.90 9.43
N ILE A 61 11.11 3.57 8.88
CA ILE A 61 10.48 4.34 7.80
C ILE A 61 10.03 5.69 8.36
N ARG A 62 10.45 6.76 7.68
CA ARG A 62 10.09 8.13 8.06
C ARG A 62 8.64 8.44 7.67
N ASP A 63 8.02 9.37 8.41
CA ASP A 63 6.63 9.78 8.15
C ASP A 63 6.40 10.30 6.73
N ASP A 64 7.40 10.94 6.12
CA ASP A 64 7.33 11.43 4.73
C ASP A 64 7.45 10.32 3.66
N GLN A 65 7.73 9.09 4.08
CA GLN A 65 7.77 7.90 3.23
C GLN A 65 6.55 6.99 3.44
N LEU A 66 5.65 7.37 4.37
CA LEU A 66 4.47 6.60 4.70
C LEU A 66 3.21 7.42 4.40
N THR A 67 2.51 7.05 3.33
CA THR A 67 1.42 7.84 2.78
C THR A 67 0.10 7.10 2.92
N ARG A 68 -0.94 7.76 3.42
CA ARG A 68 -2.30 7.22 3.48
C ARG A 68 -3.17 7.83 2.39
N PHE A 69 -3.83 6.97 1.63
CA PHE A 69 -4.87 7.36 0.68
C PHE A 69 -6.16 6.62 0.99
N THR A 70 -7.02 7.26 1.76
CA THR A 70 -8.38 6.81 2.02
C THR A 70 -9.36 7.90 1.58
N ARG A 71 -10.66 7.65 1.75
CA ARG A 71 -11.66 8.70 1.51
C ARG A 71 -11.47 9.89 2.46
N GLU A 72 -11.06 9.61 3.71
CA GLU A 72 -10.97 10.56 4.82
C GLU A 72 -9.55 11.10 5.03
N ALA A 73 -8.52 10.27 4.82
CA ALA A 73 -7.11 10.63 5.00
C ALA A 73 -6.40 10.70 3.66
N ARG A 74 -5.79 11.85 3.37
CA ARG A 74 -5.16 12.15 2.08
C ARG A 74 -3.83 12.83 2.34
N ASP A 75 -2.85 12.02 2.69
CA ASP A 75 -1.50 12.53 2.88
C ASP A 75 -0.98 13.04 1.51
N PRO A 76 -0.17 14.11 1.48
CA PRO A 76 0.36 14.63 0.23
C PRO A 76 1.19 13.58 -0.49
N VAL A 77 1.05 13.55 -1.82
CA VAL A 77 1.85 12.67 -2.67
C VAL A 77 3.35 13.01 -2.47
N PRO A 78 4.21 12.02 -2.23
CA PRO A 78 5.65 12.25 -2.10
C PRO A 78 6.22 12.98 -3.33
N SER A 79 6.89 14.10 -3.10
CA SER A 79 7.45 14.97 -4.14
C SER A 79 8.94 15.28 -3.91
N GLY A 80 9.61 15.81 -4.93
CA GLY A 80 11.03 16.21 -4.86
C GLY A 80 11.99 15.03 -4.60
N PRO A 81 13.02 15.17 -3.74
CA PRO A 81 14.05 14.13 -3.52
C PRO A 81 13.50 12.84 -2.89
N ASN A 82 12.25 12.84 -2.42
CA ASN A 82 11.57 11.68 -1.87
C ASN A 82 10.73 10.91 -2.90
N ALA A 83 10.49 11.45 -4.10
CA ALA A 83 9.65 10.82 -5.13
C ALA A 83 10.18 9.44 -5.58
N ASN A 84 11.50 9.25 -5.56
CA ASN A 84 12.16 8.01 -5.96
C ASN A 84 12.51 7.07 -4.81
N LYS A 85 12.24 7.44 -3.55
CA LYS A 85 12.55 6.57 -2.41
C LYS A 85 11.53 5.43 -2.30
N PRO A 86 11.90 4.29 -1.67
CA PRO A 86 10.92 3.30 -1.24
C PRO A 86 9.87 3.97 -0.36
N VAL A 87 8.62 3.88 -0.78
CA VAL A 87 7.46 4.42 -0.08
C VAL A 87 6.53 3.27 0.31
N VAL A 88 5.89 3.42 1.46
CA VAL A 88 4.78 2.56 1.87
C VAL A 88 3.51 3.38 1.71
N CYS A 89 2.67 2.97 0.78
CA CYS A 89 1.36 3.54 0.58
C CYS A 89 0.32 2.63 1.22
N ILE A 90 -0.55 3.18 2.06
CA ILE A 90 -1.62 2.45 2.73
C ILE A 90 -2.96 3.02 2.24
N SER A 91 -3.77 2.17 1.61
CA SER A 91 -5.07 2.55 1.05
C SER A 91 -6.14 1.54 1.43
N THR A 92 -7.40 1.85 1.12
CA THR A 92 -8.51 0.91 1.31
C THR A 92 -8.93 0.27 -0.01
N TYR A 93 -9.45 -0.96 0.05
CA TYR A 93 -10.04 -1.59 -1.14
C TYR A 93 -11.13 -0.72 -1.78
N SER A 94 -11.93 -0.05 -0.95
CA SER A 94 -12.99 0.85 -1.42
C SER A 94 -12.45 2.08 -2.16
N MET A 95 -11.26 2.58 -1.83
CA MET A 95 -10.64 3.71 -2.54
C MET A 95 -10.17 3.29 -3.94
N VAL A 96 -9.50 2.13 -4.02
CA VAL A 96 -8.93 1.60 -5.26
C VAL A 96 -10.01 1.09 -6.21
N ALA A 97 -11.03 0.39 -5.70
CA ALA A 97 -12.09 -0.21 -6.52
C ALA A 97 -13.18 0.77 -6.98
N TYR A 98 -13.23 1.99 -6.41
CA TYR A 98 -14.29 2.95 -6.72
C TYR A 98 -14.16 3.55 -8.12
N THR A 99 -15.07 3.27 -9.04
CA THR A 99 -15.03 3.77 -10.43
C THR A 99 -15.87 5.03 -10.69
N GLY A 100 -16.52 5.57 -9.67
CA GLY A 100 -17.34 6.77 -9.78
C GLY A 100 -16.55 8.09 -9.80
N LYS A 101 -17.27 9.22 -9.77
CA LYS A 101 -16.66 10.55 -9.74
C LYS A 101 -15.87 10.76 -8.45
N ARG A 102 -14.56 10.92 -8.57
CA ARG A 102 -13.65 11.19 -7.45
C ARG A 102 -13.50 12.70 -7.25
N THR A 103 -13.21 13.11 -6.02
CA THR A 103 -12.72 14.48 -5.77
C THR A 103 -11.30 14.61 -6.33
N TYR A 104 -10.87 15.83 -6.63
CA TYR A 104 -9.56 16.11 -7.24
C TYR A 104 -8.40 15.38 -6.53
N ALA A 105 -8.29 15.52 -5.21
CA ALA A 105 -7.24 14.86 -4.42
C ALA A 105 -7.32 13.31 -4.44
N ALA A 106 -8.51 12.73 -4.66
CA ALA A 106 -8.68 11.28 -4.75
C ALA A 106 -8.28 10.79 -6.14
N GLU A 107 -8.52 11.60 -7.16
CA GLU A 107 -8.05 11.33 -8.51
C GLU A 107 -6.52 11.44 -8.60
N GLU A 108 -5.91 12.44 -7.96
CA GLU A 108 -4.45 12.57 -7.86
C GLU A 108 -3.81 11.38 -7.14
N ALA A 109 -4.37 10.96 -6.00
CA ALA A 109 -3.90 9.78 -5.28
C ALA A 109 -3.98 8.50 -6.14
N MET A 110 -5.07 8.32 -6.90
CA MET A 110 -5.21 7.19 -7.80
C MET A 110 -4.22 7.24 -8.96
N LYS A 111 -4.03 8.41 -9.58
CA LYS A 111 -3.01 8.62 -10.61
C LYS A 111 -1.61 8.29 -10.07
N TYR A 112 -1.32 8.69 -8.83
CA TYR A 112 -0.06 8.32 -8.18
C TYR A 112 0.08 6.80 -8.01
N ILE A 113 -0.93 6.12 -7.45
CA ILE A 113 -0.92 4.66 -7.28
C ILE A 113 -0.73 3.93 -8.62
N GLU A 114 -1.38 4.40 -9.68
CA GLU A 114 -1.31 3.83 -11.04
C GLU A 114 -0.01 4.18 -11.78
N SER A 115 0.64 5.29 -11.43
CA SER A 115 1.90 5.72 -12.05
C SER A 115 3.12 4.93 -11.58
N LEU A 116 3.00 4.21 -10.47
CA LEU A 116 4.11 3.53 -9.82
C LEU A 116 4.10 2.02 -10.03
N GLU A 117 5.29 1.47 -10.25
CA GLU A 117 5.50 0.04 -10.13
C GLU A 117 5.71 -0.33 -8.66
N TRP A 118 4.82 -1.19 -8.15
CA TRP A 118 4.87 -1.71 -6.79
C TRP A 118 5.70 -2.99 -6.75
N GLY A 119 6.69 -3.02 -5.85
CA GLY A 119 7.52 -4.20 -5.61
C GLY A 119 6.86 -5.21 -4.69
N LEU A 120 5.97 -4.74 -3.81
CA LEU A 120 5.22 -5.56 -2.87
C LEU A 120 3.77 -5.06 -2.73
N LEU A 121 2.82 -5.99 -2.74
CA LEU A 121 1.41 -5.74 -2.44
C LEU A 121 1.02 -6.53 -1.18
N LEU A 122 0.58 -5.84 -0.13
CA LEU A 122 0.08 -6.40 1.11
C LEU A 122 -1.44 -6.29 1.14
N LEU A 123 -2.13 -7.43 1.23
CA LEU A 123 -3.59 -7.49 1.22
C LEU A 123 -4.08 -7.92 2.61
N ASP A 124 -4.68 -6.98 3.34
CA ASP A 124 -5.23 -7.20 4.68
C ASP A 124 -6.68 -7.69 4.62
N GLY A 125 -7.06 -8.54 5.57
CA GLY A 125 -8.44 -8.99 5.76
C GLY A 125 -9.00 -9.98 4.74
N MET A 126 -8.18 -10.57 3.85
CA MET A 126 -8.67 -11.57 2.90
C MET A 126 -8.82 -12.95 3.56
N SER A 127 -9.90 -13.13 4.34
CA SER A 127 -10.32 -14.45 4.82
C SER A 127 -11.06 -15.27 3.76
N ARG A 128 -11.41 -14.69 2.60
CA ARG A 128 -11.95 -15.41 1.43
C ARG A 128 -11.55 -14.70 0.14
N LEU A 129 -10.48 -15.17 -0.49
CA LEU A 129 -10.29 -14.95 -1.92
C LEU A 129 -11.12 -16.03 -2.65
N ASN A 130 -12.44 -15.82 -2.79
CA ASN A 130 -13.19 -16.54 -3.82
C ASN A 130 -12.82 -15.89 -5.16
N LEU A 131 -11.71 -16.36 -5.74
CA LEU A 131 -11.50 -16.28 -7.18
C LEU A 131 -12.41 -17.35 -7.81
N LEU A 132 -13.65 -16.97 -8.10
CA LEU A 132 -14.51 -17.56 -9.14
C LEU A 132 -15.10 -16.43 -9.96
#